data_AF-A0A2H0W269-F1
#
_entry.id   AF-A0A2H0W269-F1
#
_cell.length_a   1.000
_cell.length_b   1.000
_cell.length_c   1.000
_cell.angle_alpha   90.00
_cell.angle_beta   90.00
_cell.angle_gamma   90.00
#
_symmetry.space_group_name_H-M   'P 1'
#
loop_
_entity.id
_entity.type
_entity.pdbx_description
1 polymer ?
#
loop_
_entity_poly.entity_id
_entity_poly.type
_entity_poly.pdbx_seq_one_letter_code
_entity_poly.pdbx_strand_id
1 'polypeptide(L)' 'MFFYFGSTNDLKDRLKLHNKGAVRSTKSHMPWRLVWYAAFLTANEAQDFERYLKTGSGKAFGINVLSQ' A
#
# COMPACT_ATOMS: atom_id res chain seq x y z
N MET A 1 11.39 9.08 -2.98
CA MET A 1 10.70 7.80 -3.25
C MET A 1 9.30 7.90 -2.68
N PHE A 2 8.25 7.81 -3.49
CA PHE A 2 6.85 7.92 -3.03
C PHE A 2 6.30 6.51 -2.74
N PHE A 3 5.79 6.29 -1.53
CA PHE A 3 5.15 5.04 -1.13
C PHE A 3 3.65 5.23 -0.96
N TYR A 4 2.88 4.26 -1.42
CA TYR A 4 1.44 4.19 -1.23
C TYR A 4 1.12 3.06 -0.25
N PHE A 5 0.37 3.39 0.79
CA PHE A 5 -0.13 2.42 1.77
C PHE A 5 -1.66 2.42 1.72
N GLY A 6 -2.25 1.24 1.62
CA GLY A 6 -3.70 1.07 1.59
C GLY A 6 -4.10 -0.39 1.73
N SER A 7 -5.35 -0.61 2.10
CA SER A 7 -5.97 -1.93 2.18
C SER A 7 -6.86 -2.22 0.96
N THR A 8 -7.07 -3.51 0.69
CA THR A 8 -7.98 -4.01 -0.34
C THR A 8 -8.27 -5.49 -0.10
N ASN A 9 -9.43 -5.96 -0.57
CA ASN A 9 -9.77 -7.38 -0.58
C ASN A 9 -9.21 -8.10 -1.82
N ASP A 10 -8.83 -7.36 -2.87
CA ASP A 10 -8.20 -7.92 -4.07
C ASP A 10 -6.96 -7.11 -4.45
N LEU A 11 -5.80 -7.65 -4.08
CA LEU A 11 -4.50 -7.05 -4.34
C LEU A 11 -4.17 -6.93 -5.83
N LYS A 12 -4.57 -7.93 -6.63
CA LYS A 12 -4.25 -7.98 -8.06
C LYS A 12 -5.03 -6.91 -8.80
N ASP A 13 -6.31 -6.79 -8.52
CA ASP A 13 -7.16 -5.81 -9.19
C ASP A 13 -6.86 -4.39 -8.73
N ARG A 14 -6.54 -4.19 -7.45
CA ARG A 14 -6.05 -2.91 -6.93
C ARG A 14 -4.79 -2.44 -7.67
N LEU A 15 -3.79 -3.32 -7.83
CA LEU A 15 -2.56 -2.99 -8.54
C LEU A 15 -2.81 -2.66 -10.01
N LYS A 16 -3.68 -3.42 -10.69
CA LYS A 16 -4.09 -3.13 -12.08
C LYS A 16 -4.79 -1.76 -12.17
N LEU A 17 -5.69 -1.43 -11.26
CA LEU A 17 -6.40 -0.14 -11.25
C LEU A 17 -5.44 1.04 -11.07
N HIS A 18 -4.49 0.91 -10.13
CA HIS A 18 -3.47 1.94 -9.93
C HIS A 18 -2.57 2.10 -11.16
N ASN A 19 -2.18 1.01 -11.82
CA ASN A 19 -1.35 1.03 -13.03
C ASN A 19 -2.10 1.40 -14.31
N LYS A 20 -3.43 1.35 -14.31
CA LYS A 20 -4.29 1.89 -15.38
C LYS A 20 -4.54 3.39 -15.24
N GLY A 21 -4.07 4.01 -14.16
CA GLY A 21 -4.26 5.44 -13.92
C GLY A 21 -5.70 5.82 -13.59
N ALA A 22 -6.51 4.84 -13.19
CA ALA A 22 -7.92 5.04 -12.82
C ALA A 22 -8.08 5.83 -11.50
N VAL A 23 -6.99 5.98 -10.73
CA VAL A 23 -6.97 6.72 -9.47
C VAL A 23 -6.22 8.03 -9.67
N ARG A 24 -6.94 9.15 -9.60
CA ARG A 24 -6.45 10.51 -9.87
C ARG A 24 -5.21 10.88 -9.03
N SER A 25 -5.15 10.45 -7.77
CA SER A 25 -4.06 10.77 -6.84
C SER A 25 -2.78 9.94 -7.05
N THR A 26 -2.87 8.77 -7.68
CA THR A 26 -1.72 7.87 -7.90
C THR A 26 -1.28 7.81 -9.36
N LYS A 27 -2.03 8.43 -10.28
CA LYS A 27 -1.79 8.40 -11.73
C LYS A 27 -0.44 8.99 -12.13
N SER A 28 0.05 10.04 -11.46
CA SER A 28 1.30 10.71 -11.84
C SER A 28 2.57 9.93 -11.53
N HIS A 29 2.48 8.85 -10.73
CA HIS A 29 3.63 8.09 -10.25
C HIS A 29 3.63 6.63 -10.74
N MET A 30 2.88 6.34 -11.81
CA MET A 30 2.91 5.03 -12.46
C MET A 30 4.24 4.82 -13.21
N PRO A 31 4.74 3.56 -13.34
CA PRO A 31 4.13 2.32 -12.89
C PRO A 31 4.36 2.03 -11.40
N TRP A 32 3.32 1.61 -10.69
CA TRP A 32 3.40 1.09 -9.34
C TRP A 32 3.88 -0.35 -9.34
N ARG A 33 4.85 -0.64 -8.46
CA ARG A 33 5.31 -1.99 -8.16
C ARG A 33 4.84 -2.37 -6.76
N LEU A 34 4.25 -3.55 -6.62
CA LEU A 34 3.97 -4.12 -5.31
C LEU A 34 5.31 -4.54 -4.70
N VAL A 35 5.59 -4.01 -3.52
CA VAL A 35 6.85 -4.26 -2.82
C VAL A 35 6.68 -5.08 -1.54
N TRP A 36 5.52 -4.93 -0.88
CA TRP A 36 5.18 -5.69 0.32
C TRP A 36 3.66 -5.72 0.49
N TYR A 37 3.14 -6.78 1.11
CA TYR A 37 1.74 -6.88 1.54
C TYR A 37 1.63 -7.75 2.79
N ALA A 38 0.56 -7.55 3.56
CA ALA A 38 0.11 -8.46 4.60
C ALA A 38 -1.36 -8.82 4.36
N ALA A 39 -1.74 -10.02 4.81
CA ALA A 39 -3.11 -10.49 4.80
C ALA A 39 -3.62 -10.59 6.24
N PHE A 40 -4.88 -10.22 6.44
CA PHE A 40 -5.55 -10.22 7.74
C PHE A 40 -6.86 -10.99 7.62
N LEU A 41 -7.32 -11.58 8.72
CA LEU A 41 -8.57 -12.33 8.75
C LEU A 41 -9.78 -11.41 8.75
N THR A 42 -9.64 -10.22 9.35
CA THR A 42 -10.72 -9.24 9.44
C THR A 42 -10.34 -7.91 8.80
N ALA A 43 -11.36 -7.19 8.32
CA ALA A 43 -11.18 -5.84 7.78
C ALA A 43 -10.71 -4.84 8.84
N ASN A 44 -11.06 -5.06 10.12
CA ASN A 44 -10.65 -4.20 11.22
C ASN A 44 -9.14 -4.30 11.46
N GLU A 45 -8.58 -5.50 11.52
CA GLU A 45 -7.14 -5.72 11.66
C GLU A 45 -6.36 -5.07 10.50
N ALA A 46 -6.86 -5.20 9.27
CA ALA A 46 -6.27 -4.56 8.10
C ALA A 46 -6.29 -3.02 8.20
N GLN A 47 -7.39 -2.44 8.69
CA GLN A 47 -7.50 -0.99 8.88
C GLN A 47 -6.62 -0.48 10.02
N ASP A 48 -6.52 -1.22 11.12
CA ASP A 48 -5.65 -0.89 12.25
C ASP A 48 -4.19 -0.87 11.81
N PHE A 49 -3.80 -1.86 11.02
CA PHE A 49 -2.47 -1.94 10.45
C PHE A 49 -2.21 -0.85 9.41
N GLU A 50 -3.18 -0.52 8.54
CA GLU A 50 -3.06 0.60 7.60
C GLU A 50 -2.89 1.93 8.34
N ARG A 51 -3.64 2.14 9.44
CA ARG A 51 -3.50 3.32 10.30
C ARG A 51 -2.10 3.39 10.92
N TYR A 52 -1.60 2.27 11.43
CA TYR A 52 -0.23 2.17 11.93
C TYR A 52 0.81 2.53 10.86
N LEU A 53 0.70 1.99 9.63
CA LEU A 53 1.62 2.29 8.52
C LEU A 53 1.66 3.78 8.14
N LYS A 54 0.57 4.53 8.38
CA LYS A 54 0.51 5.97 8.11
C LYS A 54 1.18 6.83 9.21
N THR A 55 1.51 6.25 10.37
CA THR A 55 2.28 6.93 11.43
C THR A 55 3.75 7.13 11.04
N GLY A 56 4.49 7.93 11.80
CA GLY A 56 5.94 8.11 11.57
C GLY A 56 6.72 6.79 11.67
N SER A 57 6.47 6.01 12.73
CA SER A 57 7.12 4.70 12.94
C SER A 57 6.70 3.68 11.89
N GLY A 58 5.43 3.67 11.47
CA GLY A 58 4.94 2.78 10.42
C GLY A 58 5.56 3.08 9.05
N LYS A 59 5.77 4.36 8.72
CA LYS A 59 6.52 4.75 7.50
C LYS A 59 7.97 4.28 7.56
N ALA A 60 8.63 4.40 8.71
CA ALA A 60 10.00 3.91 8.90
C ALA A 60 10.08 2.38 8.76
N PHE A 61 9.11 1.64 9.32
CA PHE A 61 8.96 0.21 9.11
C PHE A 61 8.83 -0.14 7.62
N GLY A 62 7.92 0.54 6.92
CA GLY A 62 7.73 0.34 5.48
C GLY A 62 9.01 0.62 4.67
N ILE A 63 9.79 1.64 5.03
CA ILE A 63 11.07 1.92 4.36
C ILE A 63 12.11 0.83 4.65
N ASN A 64 12.20 0.35 5.90
CA ASN A 64 13.18 -0.66 6.30
C ASN A 64 12.94 -2.04 5.68
N VAL A 65 11.67 -2.42 5.50
CA VAL A 65 11.28 -3.66 4.81
C VAL A 65 11.69 -3.65 3.33
N LEU A 66 11.95 -2.47 2.77
CA LEU A 66 12.28 -2.28 1.34
C LEU A 66 13.77 -2.10 1.06
N SER A 67 14.57 -1.97 2.11
CA SER A 67 16.03 -1.89 2.05
C SER A 67 16.73 -3.24 2.26
N GLN A 68 15.98 -4.35 2.25
CA GLN A 68 16.48 -5.72 2.18
C GLN A 68 16.12 -6.32 0.82
#